data_AF-A0AAV5IBJ6-F1
#
_entry.id   AF-A0AAV5IBJ6-F1
#
_cell.length_a   1.000
_cell.length_b   1.000
_cell.length_c   1.000
_cell.angle_alpha   90.00
_cell.angle_beta   90.00
_cell.angle_gamma   90.00
#
_symmetry.space_group_name_H-M   'P 1'
#
loop_
_entity.id
_entity.type
_entity.pdbx_description
1 polymer ?
#
loop_
_entity_poly.entity_id
_entity_poly.type
_entity_poly.pdbx_seq_one_letter_code
_entity_poly.pdbx_strand_id
1 'polypeptide(L)' 'MQALFRIGKGEPPPVPNTLSNDARDFILKCLQVNPNNRPTAAELLHHSFVRRSLSTSLGSASPYHGRQN' A
#
# COMPACT_ATOMS: atom_id res chain seq x y z
N MET A 1 22.70 16.55 -1.75
CA MET A 1 21.46 15.91 -2.26
C MET A 1 21.78 14.46 -2.60
N GLN A 2 21.35 13.48 -1.79
CA GLN A 2 21.60 12.04 -2.09
C GLN A 2 20.37 11.34 -2.66
N ALA A 3 19.15 11.80 -2.36
CA ALA A 3 17.91 11.14 -2.77
C ALA A 3 17.80 10.98 -4.29
N LEU A 4 18.01 12.05 -5.07
CA LEU A 4 17.95 12.02 -6.54
C LEU A 4 18.96 11.02 -7.14
N PHE A 5 20.18 10.96 -6.59
CA PHE A 5 21.22 10.05 -7.06
C PHE A 5 20.86 8.59 -6.78
N ARG A 6 20.34 8.30 -5.58
CA ARG A 6 19.89 6.96 -5.19
C ARG A 6 18.70 6.49 -6.03
N ILE A 7 17.76 7.40 -6.34
CA ILE A 7 16.65 7.13 -7.26
C ILE A 7 17.19 6.80 -8.66
N GLY A 8 18.15 7.57 -9.17
CA GLY A 8 18.76 7.30 -10.48
C GLY A 8 19.48 5.95 -10.56
N LYS A 9 20.01 5.46 -9.43
CA LYS A 9 20.58 4.10 -9.31
C LYS A 9 19.54 3.00 -9.12
N GLY A 10 18.28 3.34 -8.93
CA GLY A 10 17.24 2.38 -8.57
C GLY A 10 17.45 1.80 -7.17
N GLU A 11 18.06 2.54 -6.25
CA GLU A 11 18.19 2.09 -4.87
C GLU A 11 16.92 2.47 -4.08
N PRO A 12 16.11 1.51 -3.62
CA PRO A 12 14.95 1.83 -2.81
C PRO A 12 15.38 2.43 -1.45
N PRO A 13 14.53 3.29 -0.84
CA PRO A 13 14.78 3.76 0.51
C PRO A 13 14.77 2.59 1.51
N PRO A 14 15.53 2.69 2.61
CA PRO A 14 15.49 1.68 3.67
C PRO A 14 14.09 1.66 4.31
N VAL A 15 13.52 0.47 4.45
CA VAL A 15 12.24 0.26 5.15
C VAL A 15 12.52 -0.05 6.62
N PRO A 16 11.94 0.71 7.58
CA PRO A 16 12.15 0.46 9.00
C PRO A 16 11.76 -0.95 9.43
N ASN A 17 12.54 -1.54 10.34
CA ASN A 17 12.27 -2.84 10.95
C ASN A 17 11.22 -2.79 12.09
N THR A 18 10.83 -1.59 12.52
CA THR A 18 9.79 -1.35 13.52
C THR A 18 8.37 -1.59 12.99
N LEU A 19 8.22 -1.70 11.68
CA LEU A 19 6.95 -1.99 11.00
C LEU A 19 6.61 -3.48 11.07
N SER A 20 5.32 -3.79 11.04
CA SER A 20 4.86 -5.18 10.91
C SER A 20 5.34 -5.80 9.60
N ASN A 21 5.47 -7.14 9.58
CA ASN A 21 5.91 -7.85 8.38
C ASN A 21 5.00 -7.56 7.18
N ASP A 22 3.68 -7.50 7.37
CA ASP A 22 2.72 -7.17 6.31
C ASP A 22 2.92 -5.76 5.77
N ALA A 23 3.19 -4.77 6.64
CA ALA A 23 3.43 -3.39 6.23
C ALA A 23 4.75 -3.27 5.46
N ARG A 24 5.80 -3.96 5.92
CA ARG A 24 7.11 -3.99 5.25
C ARG A 24 7.00 -4.62 3.86
N ASP A 25 6.33 -5.77 3.75
CA ASP A 25 6.11 -6.45 2.47
C ASP A 25 5.32 -5.56 1.49
N PHE A 26 4.24 -4.93 1.98
CA PHE A 26 3.44 -4.02 1.16
C PHE A 26 4.27 -2.85 0.60
N ILE A 27 5.08 -2.20 1.44
CA ILE A 27 5.96 -1.10 1.02
C ILE A 27 6.99 -1.58 -0.01
N LEU A 28 7.61 -2.75 0.21
CA LEU A 28 8.60 -3.30 -0.72
C LEU A 28 8.00 -3.67 -2.09
N LYS A 29 6.73 -4.11 -2.12
CA LYS A 29 5.99 -4.30 -3.39
C LYS A 29 5.70 -2.98 -4.11
N CYS A 30 5.44 -1.91 -3.36
CA CYS A 30 5.24 -0.58 -3.95
C CYS A 30 6.52 0.03 -4.53
N LEU A 31 7.68 -0.28 -3.93
CA LEU A 31 8.98 0.29 -4.26
C LEU A 31 9.81 -0.58 -5.23
N GLN A 32 9.15 -1.43 -6.03
CA GLN A 32 9.82 -2.20 -7.08
C GLN A 32 10.41 -1.27 -8.14
N VAL A 33 11.72 -1.41 -8.36
CA VAL A 33 12.50 -0.60 -9.32
C VAL A 33 12.12 -0.95 -10.75
N ASN A 34 12.00 -2.25 -11.03
CA ASN A 34 11.49 -2.73 -12.31
C ASN A 34 9.96 -2.56 -12.33
N PRO A 35 9.40 -1.74 -13.24
CA PRO A 35 7.96 -1.52 -13.31
C PRO A 35 7.17 -2.79 -13.61
N ASN A 36 7.76 -3.76 -14.33
CA ASN A 36 7.09 -5.03 -14.64
C ASN A 36 6.92 -5.93 -13.40
N ASN A 37 7.74 -5.73 -12.36
CA ASN A 37 7.62 -6.46 -11.10
C ASN A 37 6.69 -5.75 -10.11
N ARG A 38 6.27 -4.52 -10.41
CA ARG A 38 5.43 -3.71 -9.52
C ARG A 38 3.98 -4.16 -9.67
N PRO A 39 3.34 -4.67 -8.60
CA PRO A 39 1.94 -5.06 -8.67
C PRO A 39 1.06 -3.85 -8.96
N THR A 40 -0.06 -4.10 -9.64
CA THR A 40 -1.09 -3.09 -9.89
C THR A 40 -1.74 -2.62 -8.59
N ALA A 41 -2.36 -1.44 -8.62
CA ALA A 41 -3.12 -0.95 -7.47
C ALA A 41 -4.22 -1.95 -7.04
N ALA A 42 -4.88 -2.60 -8.00
CA ALA A 42 -5.90 -3.61 -7.72
C ALA A 42 -5.32 -4.81 -6.94
N GLU A 43 -4.16 -5.33 -7.35
CA GLU A 43 -3.49 -6.41 -6.62
C GLU A 43 -3.02 -5.99 -5.22
N LEU A 44 -2.52 -4.76 -5.09
CA LEU A 44 -2.10 -4.20 -3.79
C LEU A 44 -3.27 -4.05 -2.81
N LEU A 45 -4.48 -3.71 -3.28
CA LEU A 45 -5.67 -3.64 -2.44
C LEU A 45 -6.06 -5.00 -1.84
N HIS A 46 -5.68 -6.10 -2.49
CA HIS A 46 -5.90 -7.44 -1.96
C HIS A 46 -4.84 -7.90 -0.94
N HIS A 47 -3.80 -7.07 -0.69
CA HIS A 47 -2.75 -7.39 0.27
C HIS A 47 -3.25 -7.42 1.72
N SER A 48 -2.70 -8.33 2.54
CA SER A 48 -3.08 -8.53 3.95
C SER A 48 -3.04 -7.23 4.77
N PHE A 49 -2.02 -6.39 4.54
CA PHE A 49 -1.88 -5.08 5.17
C PHE A 49 -3.12 -4.18 5.00
N VAL A 50 -3.67 -4.13 3.78
CA VAL A 50 -4.82 -3.28 3.44
C VAL A 50 -6.13 -3.96 3.85
N ARG A 51 -6.29 -5.24 3.52
CA ARG A 51 -7.54 -5.98 3.79
C ARG A 51 -7.88 -6.05 5.28
N ARG A 52 -6.87 -6.19 6.15
CA ARG A 52 -7.07 -6.23 7.61
C ARG A 52 -7.56 -4.89 8.19
N SER A 53 -7.18 -3.78 7.57
CA SER A 53 -7.68 -2.44 7.93
C SER A 53 -9.14 -2.26 7.48
N LEU A 54 -9.45 -2.67 6.26
CA LEU A 54 -10.80 -2.54 5.70
C LEU A 54 -11.84 -3.40 6.43
N SER A 55 -11.45 -4.58 6.92
CA SER A 55 -12.35 -5.41 7.76
C SER A 55 -12.78 -4.71 9.06
N THR A 56 -11.97 -3.78 9.58
CA THR A 56 -12.33 -2.98 10.75
C THR A 56 -13.21 -1.78 10.37
N SER A 57 -13.04 -1.20 9.19
CA SER A 57 -13.77 0.02 8.79
C SER A 57 -15.08 -0.23 8.03
N LEU A 58 -15.30 -1.41 7.44
CA LEU A 58 -16.55 -1.71 6.72
C LEU A 58 -17.79 -1.79 7.64
N GLY A 59 -17.59 -1.75 8.95
CA GLY A 59 -18.67 -1.58 9.94
C GLY A 59 -19.26 -0.16 10.00
N SER A 60 -18.73 0.82 9.25
CA SER A 60 -19.28 2.18 9.20
C SER A 60 -19.70 2.59 7.78
N ALA A 61 -20.25 1.67 6.99
CA ALA A 61 -21.00 2.04 5.80
C ALA A 61 -22.19 2.92 6.25
N SER A 62 -22.00 4.24 6.18
CA SER A 62 -23.04 5.22 6.48
C SER A 62 -24.25 4.91 5.57
N PRO A 63 -25.42 4.57 6.13
CA PRO A 63 -26.59 4.31 5.32
C PRO A 63 -27.10 5.65 4.83
N TYR A 64 -26.72 6.03 3.61
CA TYR A 64 -27.48 7.02 2.86
C TYR A 64 -28.83 6.39 2.51
N HIS A 65 -29.78 6.44 3.45
CA HIS A 65 -31.19 6.20 3.17
C HIS A 65 -31.65 7.31 2.21
N GLY A 66 -31.77 6.95 0.94
CA GLY A 66 -32.46 7.76 -0.05
C GLY A 66 -33.89 7.98 0.40
N ARG A 67 -34.17 9.21 0.83
CA ARG A 67 -35.52 9.75 1.03
C ARG A 67 -36.21 9.77 -0.33
N GLN A 68 -37.03 8.77 -0.61
CA GLN A 68 -37.93 8.72 -1.77
C GLN A 68 -39.34 9.10 -1.31
N ASN A 69 -39.87 10.15 -1.95
CA ASN A 69 -41.25 10.66 -2.01
C ASN A 69 -42.14 10.53 -0.78
#